data_AF-U1R097-F1
#
_entry.id   AF-U1R097-F1
#
_cell.length_a   1.000
_cell.length_b   1.000
_cell.length_c   1.000
_cell.angle_alpha   90.00
_cell.angle_beta   90.00
_cell.angle_gamma   90.00
#
_symmetry.space_group_name_H-M   'P 1'
#
loop_
_entity.id
_entity.type
_entity.pdbx_description
1 polymer ?
#
loop_
_entity_poly.entity_id
_entity_poly.type
_entity_poly.pdbx_seq_one_letter_code
_entity_poly.pdbx_strand_id
1 'polypeptide(L)'
;MQKRNLEDNVEKHNEQAREAVEQDREDLARKALEKKKSKMSQIEELDGQIQELQNTQDQLVEKKNKLQSRIEEFKTKKETMKARYEAAEASNRVTEAMSGVGDEMNDVGRAIDRAEERTEEMEARSEAMDELQATGTFDDALSDGDEIDQELQQGRADREVETELDTLKSEMGKADPDARVGHRHGRRRPLGARRGGG
;
A
#
# COMPACT_ATOMS: atom_id res chain seq x y z
N MET A 1 55.86 31.49 -39.53
CA MET A 1 57.11 31.12 -40.24
C MET A 1 57.03 31.43 -41.74
N GLN A 2 56.02 30.92 -42.47
CA GLN A 2 55.90 31.15 -43.92
C GLN A 2 55.74 32.63 -44.33
N LYS A 3 54.84 33.40 -43.69
CA LYS A 3 54.68 34.84 -43.96
C LYS A 3 56.00 35.61 -43.80
N ARG A 4 56.68 35.40 -42.67
CA ARG A 4 57.98 36.02 -42.37
C ARG A 4 59.03 35.71 -43.43
N ASN A 5 59.11 34.45 -43.88
CA ASN A 5 60.02 34.10 -44.98
C ASN A 5 59.66 34.83 -46.28
N LEU A 6 58.38 35.06 -46.57
CA LEU A 6 57.97 35.84 -47.75
C LEU A 6 58.34 37.32 -47.61
N GLU A 7 58.18 37.91 -46.42
CA GLU A 7 58.57 39.29 -46.10
C GLU A 7 60.09 39.48 -46.30
N ASP A 8 60.91 38.61 -45.72
CA ASP A 8 62.37 38.64 -45.90
C ASP A 8 62.77 38.56 -47.38
N ASN A 9 62.04 37.76 -48.15
CA ASN A 9 62.26 37.62 -49.58
C ASN A 9 61.81 38.85 -50.41
N VAL A 10 60.76 39.56 -49.97
CA VAL A 10 60.31 40.83 -50.56
C VAL A 10 61.39 41.89 -50.36
N GLU A 11 61.97 41.97 -49.15
CA GLU A 11 63.09 42.86 -48.85
C GLU A 11 64.31 42.53 -49.71
N LYS A 12 64.71 41.25 -49.77
CA LYS A 12 65.83 40.81 -50.62
C LYS A 12 65.64 41.17 -52.09
N HIS A 13 64.46 40.95 -52.67
CA HIS A 13 64.21 41.30 -54.07
C HIS A 13 64.13 42.81 -54.31
N ASN A 14 63.75 43.58 -53.28
CA ASN A 14 63.80 45.04 -53.32
C ASN A 14 65.25 45.56 -53.35
N GLU A 15 66.14 44.98 -52.54
CA GLU A 15 67.58 45.29 -52.57
C GLU A 15 68.20 44.93 -53.92
N GLN A 16 67.94 43.71 -54.41
CA GLN A 16 68.41 43.26 -55.73
C GLN A 16 67.94 44.17 -56.87
N ALA A 17 66.72 44.70 -56.79
CA ALA A 17 66.22 45.64 -57.78
C ALA A 17 66.96 46.98 -57.73
N ARG A 18 67.26 47.50 -56.54
CA ARG A 18 68.03 48.75 -56.37
C ARG A 18 69.44 48.61 -56.90
N GLU A 19 70.14 47.54 -56.54
CA GLU A 19 71.49 47.25 -57.01
C GLU A 19 71.54 47.08 -58.55
N ALA A 20 70.55 46.41 -59.14
CA ALA A 20 70.47 46.27 -60.59
C ALA A 20 70.25 47.61 -61.32
N VAL A 21 69.47 48.54 -60.73
CA VAL A 21 69.30 49.90 -61.27
C VAL A 21 70.61 50.69 -61.19
N GLU A 22 71.35 50.59 -60.08
CA GLU A 22 72.66 51.23 -59.92
C GLU A 22 73.70 50.74 -60.94
N GLN A 23 73.52 49.52 -61.46
CA GLN A 23 74.37 48.91 -62.50
C GLN A 23 73.83 49.12 -63.93
N ASP A 24 72.79 49.95 -64.12
CA ASP A 24 72.10 50.17 -65.41
C ASP A 24 71.55 48.87 -66.05
N ARG A 25 71.20 47.86 -65.22
CA ARG A 25 70.64 46.57 -65.65
C ARG A 25 69.13 46.52 -65.43
N GLU A 26 68.40 47.25 -66.26
CA GLU A 26 66.93 47.39 -66.14
C GLU A 26 66.16 46.07 -66.26
N ASP A 27 66.66 45.12 -67.05
CA ASP A 27 66.06 43.80 -67.24
C ASP A 27 66.08 42.98 -65.93
N LEU A 28 67.21 42.99 -65.22
CA LEU A 28 67.37 42.36 -63.92
C LEU A 28 66.52 43.07 -62.85
N ALA A 29 66.49 44.40 -62.86
CA ALA A 29 65.66 45.18 -61.95
C ALA A 29 64.17 44.84 -62.12
N ARG A 30 63.68 44.80 -63.36
CA ARG A 30 62.29 44.42 -63.67
C ARG A 30 61.96 43.01 -63.18
N LYS A 31 62.84 42.04 -63.42
CA LYS A 31 62.68 40.66 -62.95
C LYS A 31 62.66 40.54 -61.42
N ALA A 32 63.49 41.31 -60.72
CA ALA A 32 63.50 41.35 -59.27
C ALA A 32 62.19 41.96 -58.71
N LEU A 33 61.70 43.05 -59.31
CA LEU A 33 60.42 43.67 -58.95
C LEU A 33 59.21 42.77 -59.23
N GLU A 34 59.21 42.01 -60.32
CA GLU A 34 58.17 41.01 -60.61
C GLU A 34 58.11 39.92 -59.53
N LYS A 35 59.28 39.40 -59.11
CA LYS A 35 59.35 38.43 -58.00
C LYS A 35 58.89 39.04 -56.68
N LYS A 36 59.27 40.30 -56.39
CA LYS A 36 58.81 41.03 -55.22
C LYS A 36 57.28 41.14 -55.22
N LYS A 37 56.69 41.58 -56.33
CA LYS A 37 55.24 41.74 -56.49
C LYS A 37 54.51 40.40 -56.28
N SER A 38 55.00 39.32 -56.88
CA SER A 38 54.41 37.98 -56.69
C SER A 38 54.40 37.56 -55.22
N LYS A 39 55.49 37.79 -54.47
CA LYS A 39 55.55 37.47 -53.04
C LYS A 39 54.69 38.39 -52.18
N MET A 40 54.57 39.67 -52.54
CA MET A 40 53.64 40.59 -51.86
C MET A 40 52.18 40.11 -52.00
N SER A 41 51.76 39.68 -53.19
CA SER A 41 50.41 39.11 -53.37
C SER A 41 50.18 37.85 -52.53
N GLN A 42 51.20 36.99 -52.37
CA GLN A 42 51.11 35.83 -51.47
C GLN A 42 51.00 36.23 -49.99
N ILE A 43 51.66 37.31 -49.58
CA ILE A 43 51.55 37.85 -48.22
C ILE A 43 50.14 38.38 -47.97
N GLU A 44 49.58 39.14 -48.91
CA GLU A 44 48.22 39.68 -48.83
C GLU A 44 47.18 38.55 -48.69
N GLU A 45 47.34 37.46 -49.45
CA GLU A 45 46.47 36.28 -49.34
C GLU A 45 46.58 35.62 -47.94
N LEU A 46 47.82 35.42 -47.44
CA LEU A 46 48.03 34.86 -46.11
C LEU A 46 47.46 35.75 -45.00
N ASP A 47 47.52 37.08 -45.16
CA ASP A 47 46.93 38.00 -44.20
C ASP A 47 45.41 37.92 -44.17
N GLY A 48 44.76 37.76 -45.33
CA GLY A 48 43.34 37.47 -45.41
C GLY A 48 42.98 36.17 -44.66
N GLN A 49 43.74 35.10 -44.91
CA GLN A 49 43.54 33.81 -44.22
C GLN A 49 43.74 33.92 -42.70
N ILE A 50 44.74 34.69 -42.24
CA ILE A 50 44.98 34.92 -40.80
C ILE A 50 43.80 35.65 -40.17
N GLN A 51 43.26 36.67 -40.82
CA GLN A 51 42.09 37.41 -40.31
C GLN A 51 40.85 36.51 -40.22
N GLU A 52 40.60 35.69 -41.23
CA GLU A 52 39.50 34.71 -41.20
C GLU A 52 39.65 33.70 -40.05
N LEU A 53 40.87 33.20 -39.82
CA LEU A 53 41.15 32.29 -38.71
C LEU A 53 40.99 32.97 -37.34
N GLN A 54 41.41 34.23 -37.20
CA GLN A 54 41.20 35.01 -35.98
C GLN A 54 39.71 35.21 -35.68
N ASN A 55 38.93 35.63 -36.68
CA ASN A 55 37.47 35.75 -36.54
C ASN A 55 36.82 34.42 -36.14
N THR A 56 37.27 33.31 -36.74
CA THR A 56 36.79 31.97 -36.40
C THR A 56 37.16 31.58 -34.96
N GLN A 57 38.38 31.89 -34.53
CA GLN A 57 38.85 31.65 -33.16
C GLN A 57 37.98 32.41 -32.15
N ASP A 58 37.72 33.70 -32.39
CA ASP A 58 36.91 34.53 -31.49
C ASP A 58 35.49 33.97 -31.33
N GLN A 59 34.86 33.56 -32.45
CA GLN A 59 33.55 32.90 -32.43
C GLN A 59 33.57 31.58 -31.66
N LEU A 60 34.64 30.78 -31.78
CA LEU A 60 34.78 29.52 -31.04
C LEU A 60 34.96 29.77 -29.54
N VAL A 61 35.71 30.80 -29.15
CA VAL A 61 35.87 31.21 -27.75
C VAL A 61 34.53 31.65 -27.15
N GLU A 62 33.75 32.45 -27.88
CA GLU A 62 32.41 32.84 -27.43
C GLU A 62 31.49 31.62 -27.25
N LYS A 63 31.45 30.72 -28.23
CA LYS A 63 30.67 29.47 -28.15
C LYS A 63 31.10 28.59 -26.98
N LYS A 64 32.41 28.49 -26.72
CA LYS A 64 32.96 27.77 -25.56
C LYS A 64 32.44 28.37 -24.26
N ASN A 65 32.56 29.69 -24.08
CA ASN A 65 32.11 30.36 -22.85
C ASN A 65 30.61 30.14 -22.62
N LYS A 66 29.79 30.29 -23.67
CA LYS A 66 28.35 30.02 -23.61
C LYS A 66 28.04 28.57 -23.22
N LEU A 67 28.79 27.61 -23.75
CA LEU A 67 28.64 26.20 -23.40
C LEU A 67 29.02 25.94 -21.94
N GLN A 68 30.10 26.56 -21.44
CA GLN A 68 30.50 26.45 -20.04
C GLN A 68 29.41 26.96 -19.09
N SER A 69 28.83 28.14 -19.36
CA SER A 69 27.71 28.67 -18.56
C SER A 69 26.49 27.74 -18.58
N ARG A 70 26.15 27.16 -19.74
CA ARG A 70 25.07 26.16 -19.82
C ARG A 70 25.37 24.92 -18.99
N ILE A 71 26.60 24.42 -19.01
CA ILE A 71 27.00 23.26 -18.21
C ILE A 71 26.83 23.55 -16.71
N GLU A 72 27.20 24.74 -16.26
CA GLU A 72 27.01 25.15 -14.87
C GLU A 72 25.52 25.24 -14.48
N GLU A 73 24.69 25.84 -15.33
CA GLU A 73 23.23 25.85 -15.16
C GLU A 73 22.66 24.42 -15.06
N PHE A 74 23.10 23.53 -15.96
CA PHE A 74 22.69 22.13 -15.96
C PHE A 74 23.12 21.40 -14.68
N LYS A 75 24.33 21.65 -14.16
CA LYS A 75 24.79 21.08 -12.89
C LYS A 75 23.89 21.54 -11.73
N THR A 76 23.63 22.84 -11.63
CA THR A 76 22.72 23.39 -10.60
C THR A 76 21.33 22.78 -10.69
N LYS A 77 20.79 22.66 -11.92
CA LYS A 77 19.47 22.05 -12.14
C LYS A 77 19.47 20.57 -11.76
N LYS A 78 20.52 19.82 -12.08
CA LYS A 78 20.69 18.42 -11.69
C LYS A 78 20.66 18.27 -10.17
N GLU A 79 21.46 19.03 -9.44
CA GLU A 79 21.50 18.92 -7.97
C GLU A 79 20.17 19.35 -7.34
N THR A 80 19.51 20.38 -7.89
CA THR A 80 18.15 20.78 -7.47
C THR A 80 17.14 19.65 -7.68
N MET A 81 17.19 18.97 -8.83
CA MET A 81 16.30 17.83 -9.12
C MET A 81 16.57 16.66 -8.20
N LYS A 82 17.84 16.37 -7.89
CA LYS A 82 18.23 15.34 -6.92
C LYS A 82 17.67 15.64 -5.53
N ALA A 83 17.83 16.86 -5.03
CA ALA A 83 17.28 17.27 -3.74
C ALA A 83 15.74 17.17 -3.71
N ARG A 84 15.06 17.57 -4.79
CA ARG A 84 13.60 17.42 -4.91
C ARG A 84 13.16 15.96 -4.91
N TYR A 85 13.92 15.09 -5.58
CA TYR A 85 13.65 13.66 -5.59
C TYR A 85 13.80 13.06 -4.18
N GLU A 86 14.89 13.35 -3.48
CA GLU A 86 15.12 12.90 -2.11
C GLU A 86 14.04 13.43 -1.15
N ALA A 87 13.63 14.68 -1.31
CA ALA A 87 12.52 15.25 -0.53
C ALA A 87 11.19 14.54 -0.79
N ALA A 88 10.85 14.29 -2.07
CA ALA A 88 9.64 13.57 -2.43
C ALA A 88 9.65 12.12 -1.92
N GLU A 89 10.80 11.44 -1.99
CA GLU A 89 10.98 10.10 -1.42
C GLU A 89 10.80 10.10 0.11
N ALA A 90 11.39 11.08 0.80
CA ALA A 90 11.21 11.24 2.24
C ALA A 90 9.75 11.53 2.61
N SER A 91 9.07 12.41 1.85
CA SER A 91 7.64 12.67 2.04
C SER A 91 6.80 11.41 1.85
N ASN A 92 7.06 10.61 0.81
CA ASN A 92 6.37 9.33 0.60
C ASN A 92 6.57 8.39 1.80
N ARG A 93 7.79 8.23 2.29
CA ARG A 93 8.07 7.39 3.48
C ARG A 93 7.35 7.89 4.72
N VAL A 94 7.27 9.20 4.94
CA VAL A 94 6.50 9.79 6.06
C VAL A 94 5.01 9.53 5.89
N THR A 95 4.45 9.71 4.69
CA THR A 95 3.03 9.41 4.40
C THR A 95 2.73 7.93 4.62
N GLU A 96 3.63 7.03 4.22
CA GLU A 96 3.52 5.58 4.47
C GLU A 96 3.52 5.28 5.98
N ALA A 97 4.46 5.87 6.73
CA ALA A 97 4.52 5.73 8.19
C ALA A 97 3.31 6.33 8.92
N MET A 98 2.81 7.50 8.48
CA MET A 98 1.66 8.19 9.10
C MET A 98 0.32 7.56 8.74
N SER A 99 0.20 6.96 7.55
CA SER A 99 -1.00 6.23 7.18
C SER A 99 -1.09 4.88 7.87
N GLY A 100 0.03 4.29 8.31
CA GLY A 100 0.02 3.03 9.08
C GLY A 100 -0.61 1.85 8.32
N VAL A 101 -0.72 1.97 6.99
CA VAL A 101 -1.48 1.05 6.13
C VAL A 101 -0.74 -0.25 5.83
N GLY A 102 0.56 -0.35 6.14
CA GLY A 102 1.34 -1.55 5.84
C GLY A 102 0.86 -2.81 6.56
N ASP A 103 0.82 -2.76 7.91
CA ASP A 103 0.63 -3.97 8.72
C ASP A 103 -0.36 -3.79 9.90
N GLU A 104 -0.33 -2.69 10.67
CA GLU A 104 -1.20 -2.56 11.85
C GLU A 104 -2.70 -2.35 11.54
N MET A 105 -3.08 -1.73 10.42
CA MET A 105 -4.50 -1.55 10.07
C MET A 105 -5.21 -2.88 9.75
N ASN A 106 -4.49 -3.89 9.26
CA ASN A 106 -5.06 -5.22 9.00
C ASN A 106 -5.44 -5.93 10.32
N ASP A 107 -4.63 -5.77 11.36
CA ASP A 107 -4.86 -6.36 12.67
C ASP A 107 -5.99 -5.67 13.45
N VAL A 108 -6.10 -4.35 13.33
CA VAL A 108 -7.20 -3.60 13.97
C VAL A 108 -8.55 -3.91 13.31
N GLY A 109 -8.61 -3.98 11.97
CA GLY A 109 -9.83 -4.37 11.26
C GLY A 109 -10.33 -5.75 11.70
N ARG A 110 -9.44 -6.75 11.72
CA ARG A 110 -9.77 -8.11 12.22
C ARG A 110 -10.16 -8.16 13.69
N ALA A 111 -9.75 -7.20 14.51
CA ALA A 111 -10.16 -7.13 15.91
C ALA A 111 -11.55 -6.51 16.06
N ILE A 112 -11.91 -5.53 15.22
CA ILE A 112 -13.23 -4.91 15.16
C ILE A 112 -14.25 -5.92 14.63
N ASP A 113 -13.97 -6.62 13.52
CA ASP A 113 -14.89 -7.62 12.96
C ASP A 113 -15.27 -8.71 13.99
N ARG A 114 -14.29 -9.18 14.77
CA ARG A 114 -14.52 -10.16 15.86
C ARG A 114 -15.31 -9.58 17.04
N ALA A 115 -15.19 -8.27 17.29
CA ALA A 115 -15.96 -7.61 18.33
C ALA A 115 -17.41 -7.39 17.90
N GLU A 116 -17.64 -7.06 16.62
CA GLU A 116 -18.97 -6.97 16.02
C GLU A 116 -19.67 -8.33 16.01
N GLU A 117 -19.00 -9.38 15.52
CA GLU A 117 -19.57 -10.75 15.50
C GLU A 117 -20.00 -11.24 16.90
N ARG A 118 -19.20 -10.97 17.93
CA ARG A 118 -19.56 -11.29 19.32
C ARG A 118 -20.73 -10.47 19.86
N THR A 119 -20.84 -9.21 19.42
CA THR A 119 -21.92 -8.33 19.86
C THR A 119 -23.23 -8.79 19.22
N GLU A 120 -23.22 -9.09 17.92
CA GLU A 120 -24.37 -9.67 17.22
C GLU A 120 -24.80 -11.00 17.85
N GLU A 121 -23.85 -11.88 18.20
CA GLU A 121 -24.17 -13.13 18.91
C GLU A 121 -24.81 -12.87 20.28
N MET A 122 -24.30 -11.91 21.05
CA MET A 122 -24.86 -11.54 22.35
C MET A 122 -26.25 -10.90 22.24
N GLU A 123 -26.46 -10.05 21.24
CA GLU A 123 -27.76 -9.43 20.95
C GLU A 123 -28.77 -10.49 20.53
N ALA A 124 -28.44 -11.36 19.57
CA ALA A 124 -29.30 -12.47 19.15
C ALA A 124 -29.65 -13.40 20.30
N ARG A 125 -28.68 -13.70 21.18
CA ARG A 125 -28.93 -14.48 22.39
C ARG A 125 -29.84 -13.75 23.38
N SER A 126 -29.69 -12.44 23.54
CA SER A 126 -30.53 -11.64 24.44
C SER A 126 -31.96 -11.55 23.93
N GLU A 127 -32.14 -11.32 22.63
CA GLU A 127 -33.47 -11.33 21.99
C GLU A 127 -34.16 -12.69 22.14
N ALA A 128 -33.43 -13.79 21.94
CA ALA A 128 -33.95 -15.13 22.17
C ALA A 128 -34.36 -15.36 23.63
N MET A 129 -33.63 -14.80 24.60
CA MET A 129 -33.98 -14.88 26.03
C MET A 129 -35.22 -14.04 26.36
N ASP A 130 -35.33 -12.83 25.81
CA ASP A 130 -36.51 -11.97 25.96
C ASP A 130 -37.77 -12.64 25.38
N GLU A 131 -37.65 -13.34 24.24
CA GLU A 131 -38.74 -14.11 23.64
C GLU A 131 -39.15 -15.32 24.51
N LEU A 132 -38.19 -16.06 25.07
CA LEU A 132 -38.46 -17.14 26.03
C LEU A 132 -39.17 -16.63 27.30
N GLN A 133 -38.78 -15.45 27.79
CA GLN A 133 -39.42 -14.83 28.95
C GLN A 133 -40.84 -14.34 28.60
N ALA A 134 -41.03 -13.70 27.45
CA ALA A 134 -42.34 -13.22 27.00
C ALA A 134 -43.35 -14.35 26.73
N THR A 135 -42.87 -15.50 26.26
CA THR A 135 -43.69 -16.71 26.04
C THR A 135 -43.95 -17.52 27.31
N GLY A 136 -43.33 -17.14 28.44
CA GLY A 136 -43.48 -17.82 29.73
C GLY A 136 -42.78 -19.18 29.82
N THR A 137 -41.92 -19.52 28.84
CA THR A 137 -41.18 -20.79 28.77
C THR A 137 -39.81 -20.70 29.44
N PHE A 138 -39.35 -19.49 29.79
CA PHE A 138 -38.07 -19.27 30.45
C PHE A 138 -37.99 -19.90 31.85
N ASP A 139 -39.04 -19.78 32.66
CA ASP A 139 -39.11 -20.42 33.98
C ASP A 139 -39.24 -21.95 33.86
N ASP A 140 -39.91 -22.45 32.81
CA ASP A 140 -40.11 -23.87 32.52
C ASP A 140 -38.81 -24.57 32.07
N ALA A 141 -37.94 -23.86 31.35
CA ALA A 141 -36.63 -24.38 30.93
C ALA A 141 -35.58 -24.39 32.07
N LEU A 142 -35.80 -23.62 33.14
CA LEU A 142 -34.91 -23.51 34.30
C LEU A 142 -35.39 -24.33 35.52
N SER A 143 -36.66 -24.74 35.53
CA SER A 143 -37.25 -25.53 36.62
C SER A 143 -37.03 -27.03 36.38
N ASP A 144 -36.03 -27.60 37.04
CA ASP A 144 -35.73 -29.04 37.03
C ASP A 144 -36.70 -29.84 37.94
N GLY A 145 -37.93 -29.35 38.21
CA GLY A 145 -38.71 -29.82 39.37
C GLY A 145 -40.26 -29.81 39.35
N ASP A 146 -40.96 -29.31 38.33
CA ASP A 146 -42.39 -28.97 38.51
C ASP A 146 -43.43 -30.06 38.20
N GLU A 147 -43.10 -31.16 37.49
CA GLU A 147 -44.11 -32.21 37.20
C GLU A 147 -44.45 -33.08 38.44
N ILE A 148 -43.46 -33.35 39.30
CA ILE A 148 -43.63 -34.22 40.48
C ILE A 148 -44.36 -33.47 41.62
N ASP A 149 -44.08 -32.18 41.79
CA ASP A 149 -44.67 -31.38 42.86
C ASP A 149 -46.16 -31.06 42.61
N GLN A 150 -46.60 -30.99 41.35
CA GLN A 150 -48.02 -30.89 41.00
C GLN A 150 -48.80 -32.18 41.30
N GLU A 151 -48.24 -33.37 41.01
CA GLU A 151 -48.89 -34.66 41.33
C GLU A 151 -49.03 -34.87 42.85
N LEU A 152 -48.04 -34.44 43.64
CA LEU A 152 -48.07 -34.58 45.10
C LEU A 152 -49.10 -33.67 45.78
N GLN A 153 -49.44 -32.51 45.20
CA GLN A 153 -50.49 -31.64 45.72
C GLN A 153 -51.89 -32.20 45.42
N GLN A 154 -52.14 -32.72 44.22
CA GLN A 154 -53.41 -33.37 43.89
C GLN A 154 -53.66 -34.59 44.78
N GLY A 155 -52.65 -35.44 45.00
CA GLY A 155 -52.79 -36.63 45.86
C GLY A 155 -52.99 -36.32 47.35
N ARG A 156 -52.72 -35.10 47.83
CA ARG A 156 -53.02 -34.67 49.21
C ARG A 156 -54.44 -34.14 49.33
N ALA A 157 -54.90 -33.36 48.35
CA ALA A 157 -56.27 -32.84 48.31
C ALA A 157 -57.30 -33.97 48.25
N ASP A 158 -57.05 -35.01 47.44
CA ASP A 158 -57.95 -36.17 47.34
C ASP A 158 -58.07 -36.93 48.67
N ARG A 159 -56.97 -37.08 49.42
CA ARG A 159 -56.97 -37.78 50.72
C ARG A 159 -57.66 -36.98 51.82
N GLU A 160 -57.54 -35.65 51.81
CA GLU A 160 -58.26 -34.79 52.74
C GLU A 160 -59.77 -34.88 52.51
N VAL A 161 -60.20 -34.83 51.25
CA VAL A 161 -61.62 -34.99 50.87
C VAL A 161 -62.15 -36.38 51.24
N GLU A 162 -61.39 -37.45 51.01
CA GLU A 162 -61.80 -38.80 51.43
C GLU A 162 -61.92 -38.92 52.95
N THR A 163 -61.00 -38.34 53.72
CA THR A 163 -61.03 -38.36 55.19
C THR A 163 -62.23 -37.57 55.72
N GLU A 164 -62.55 -36.42 55.11
CA GLU A 164 -63.70 -35.60 55.46
C GLU A 164 -65.03 -36.29 55.09
N LEU A 165 -65.07 -36.99 53.95
CA LEU A 165 -66.22 -37.79 53.52
C LEU A 165 -66.47 -39.00 54.44
N ASP A 166 -65.43 -39.71 54.88
CA ASP A 166 -65.56 -40.84 55.80
C ASP A 166 -65.99 -40.40 57.21
N THR A 167 -65.54 -39.22 57.65
CA THR A 167 -66.01 -38.60 58.89
C THR A 167 -67.50 -38.25 58.78
N LEU A 168 -67.92 -37.62 57.67
CA LEU A 168 -69.33 -37.33 57.38
C LEU A 168 -70.21 -38.59 57.30
N LYS A 169 -69.73 -39.66 56.65
CA LYS A 169 -70.46 -40.94 56.59
C LYS A 169 -70.63 -41.58 57.97
N SER A 170 -69.62 -41.45 58.83
CA SER A 170 -69.64 -41.96 60.20
C SER A 170 -70.63 -41.17 61.08
N GLU A 171 -70.71 -39.86 60.90
CA GLU A 171 -71.69 -39.00 61.59
C GLU A 171 -73.12 -39.20 61.08
N MET A 172 -73.31 -39.59 59.82
CA MET A 172 -74.63 -39.76 59.18
C MET A 172 -75.28 -41.13 59.38
N GLY A 173 -74.72 -42.02 60.20
CA GLY A 173 -75.44 -43.20 60.72
C GLY A 173 -76.04 -44.15 59.67
N LYS A 174 -75.30 -44.44 58.59
CA LYS A 174 -75.65 -45.50 57.62
C LYS A 174 -74.60 -46.60 57.62
N ALA A 175 -74.70 -47.48 58.61
CA ALA A 175 -74.10 -48.81 58.55
C ALA A 175 -75.18 -49.80 58.14
N ASP A 176 -75.03 -50.43 56.96
CA ASP A 176 -75.31 -51.86 56.67
C ASP A 176 -75.25 -52.17 55.15
N PRO A 177 -75.16 -53.45 54.70
CA PRO A 177 -74.30 -54.55 55.15
C PRO A 177 -73.66 -55.31 53.96
N ASP A 178 -72.76 -56.22 54.32
CA ASP A 178 -72.26 -57.40 53.58
C ASP A 178 -73.21 -58.02 52.52
N ALA A 179 -72.76 -58.08 51.25
CA ALA A 179 -73.22 -59.06 50.25
C ALA A 179 -72.34 -59.12 48.97
N ARG A 180 -71.58 -60.23 48.84
CA ARG A 180 -71.17 -60.92 47.58
C ARG A 180 -70.05 -60.21 46.78
N VAL A 181 -68.90 -60.81 46.45
CA VAL A 181 -68.66 -62.11 45.82
C VAL A 181 -67.21 -62.55 46.10
N GLY A 182 -67.06 -63.78 46.59
CA GLY A 182 -65.78 -64.46 46.70
C GLY A 182 -65.21 -64.94 45.36
N HIS A 183 -63.94 -64.60 45.15
CA HIS A 183 -62.83 -65.50 44.80
C HIS A 183 -63.15 -66.83 44.08
N ARG A 184 -62.63 -66.98 42.86
CA ARG A 184 -61.99 -68.21 42.32
C ARG A 184 -61.31 -67.88 40.98
N HIS A 185 -59.98 -67.84 40.98
CA HIS A 185 -59.12 -68.90 40.45
C HIS A 185 -59.13 -69.06 38.93
N GLY A 186 -58.00 -68.69 38.33
CA GLY A 186 -57.39 -69.58 37.35
C GLY A 186 -56.67 -68.91 36.20
N ARG A 187 -55.35 -69.13 36.17
CA ARG A 187 -54.54 -69.40 34.96
C ARG A 187 -54.26 -68.15 34.10
N ARG A 188 -53.06 -67.87 33.58
CA ARG A 188 -51.80 -68.59 33.33
C ARG A 188 -50.87 -67.48 32.78
N ARG A 189 -49.69 -67.19 33.35
CA ARG A 189 -48.34 -67.48 32.83
C ARG A 189 -48.27 -68.02 31.37
N PRO A 190 -47.13 -67.93 30.65
CA PRO A 190 -45.83 -67.28 30.93
C PRO A 190 -45.30 -66.52 29.65
N LEU A 191 -44.14 -65.89 29.59
CA LEU A 191 -42.79 -66.44 29.32
C LEU A 191 -41.92 -65.19 29.03
N GLY A 192 -40.85 -64.93 29.75
CA GLY A 192 -39.49 -65.37 29.40
C GLY A 192 -38.60 -64.13 29.49
N ALA A 193 -37.71 -64.04 30.49
CA ALA A 193 -36.32 -64.49 30.39
C ALA A 193 -35.56 -63.66 29.31
N ARG A 194 -34.64 -62.77 29.65
CA ARG A 194 -33.29 -63.06 30.18
C ARG A 194 -32.60 -61.69 30.43
N ARG A 195 -31.96 -61.49 31.58
CA ARG A 195 -30.49 -61.67 31.82
C ARG A 195 -29.70 -60.53 31.13
N GLY A 196 -29.06 -59.59 31.81
CA GLY A 196 -28.31 -59.66 33.06
C GLY A 196 -26.80 -59.75 32.76
N GLY A 197 -26.00 -58.87 33.36
CA GLY A 197 -24.54 -58.91 33.40
C GLY A 197 -23.90 -57.58 32.97
N GLY A 198 -23.24 -56.82 33.84
CA GLY A 198 -22.81 -57.15 35.20
C GLY A 198 -22.34 -55.94 35.98
#